data_AF-A0A0Q6KAX3-F1
#
_entry.id   AF-A0A0Q6KAX3-F1
#
_cell.length_a   1.000
_cell.length_b   1.000
_cell.length_c   1.000
_cell.angle_alpha   90.00
_cell.angle_beta   90.00
_cell.angle_gamma   90.00
#
_symmetry.space_group_name_H-M   'P 1'
#
loop_
_entity.id
_entity.type
_entity.pdbx_description
1 polymer ?
#
loop_
_entity_poly.entity_id
_entity_poly.type
_entity_poly.pdbx_seq_one_letter_code
_entity_poly.pdbx_strand_id
1 'polypeptide(L)' 'MDILVILFPLALGLGLTGLAAFFWCMRSGQFVDLEGPGWRVLSDEDLRADPRAEPHEPR' A
#
# COMPACT_ATOMS: atom_id res chain seq x y z
N MET A 1 23.74 8.98 -36.66
CA MET A 1 23.75 8.11 -35.45
C MET A 1 23.46 8.97 -34.21
N ASP A 2 22.44 9.83 -34.29
CA ASP A 2 22.31 10.95 -33.35
C ASP A 2 21.24 10.68 -32.28
N ILE A 3 20.30 9.77 -32.59
CA ILE A 3 19.22 9.39 -31.68
C ILE A 3 19.75 8.73 -30.40
N LEU A 4 20.89 8.03 -30.47
CA LEU A 4 21.52 7.40 -29.31
C LEU A 4 21.98 8.42 -28.27
N VAL A 5 22.40 9.62 -28.72
CA VAL A 5 22.81 10.72 -27.84
C VAL A 5 21.64 11.25 -27.02
N ILE A 6 20.40 11.08 -27.49
CA ILE A 6 19.19 11.47 -26.77
C ILE A 6 18.63 10.30 -25.96
N LEU A 7 18.54 9.12 -26.57
CA LEU A 7 17.94 7.94 -25.96
C LEU A 7 18.74 7.43 -24.76
N PHE A 8 20.08 7.49 -24.82
CA PHE A 8 20.93 7.01 -23.74
C PHE A 8 20.75 7.81 -22.43
N PRO A 9 20.90 9.15 -22.41
CA PRO A 9 20.65 9.93 -21.20
C PRO A 9 19.18 9.90 -20.79
N LEU A 10 18.24 9.83 -21.74
CA LEU A 10 16.81 9.69 -21.43
C LEU A 10 16.52 8.39 -20.69
N ALA A 11 17.04 7.25 -21.18
CA ALA A 11 16.87 5.94 -20.56
C ALA A 11 17.51 5.89 -19.16
N LEU A 12 18.73 6.44 -19.02
CA LEU A 12 19.38 6.56 -17.70
C LEU A 12 18.58 7.44 -16.75
N GLY A 13 18.07 8.58 -17.22
CA GLY A 13 17.23 9.48 -16.44
C GLY A 13 15.95 8.82 -15.96
N LEU A 14 15.25 8.10 -16.85
CA LEU A 14 14.05 7.34 -16.50
C LEU A 14 14.35 6.22 -15.50
N GLY A 15 15.45 5.49 -15.69
CA GLY A 15 15.88 4.44 -14.77
C GLY A 15 16.20 4.98 -13.37
N LEU A 16 16.97 6.07 -13.28
CA LEU A 16 17.31 6.72 -12.01
C LEU A 16 16.06 7.30 -11.33
N THR A 17 15.14 7.90 -12.09
CA THR A 17 13.89 8.44 -11.55
C THR A 17 13.02 7.33 -10.97
N GLY A 18 12.88 6.21 -11.69
CA GLY A 18 12.16 5.04 -11.19
C GLY A 18 12.79 4.46 -9.91
N LEU A 19 14.12 4.37 -9.87
CA LEU A 19 14.85 3.88 -8.69
C LEU A 19 14.69 4.83 -7.49
N ALA A 20 14.77 6.13 -7.70
CA ALA A 20 14.55 7.13 -6.65
C ALA A 20 13.11 7.08 -6.11
N ALA A 21 12.12 6.97 -7.00
CA ALA A 21 10.72 6.80 -6.62
C ALA A 21 10.49 5.50 -5.82
N PHE A 22 11.15 4.40 -6.22
CA PHE A 22 11.10 3.13 -5.51
C PHE A 22 11.61 3.27 -4.07
N PHE A 23 12.80 3.87 -3.87
CA PHE A 23 13.33 4.10 -2.53
C PHE A 23 12.47 5.08 -1.72
N TRP A 24 11.87 6.09 -2.36
CA TRP A 24 10.91 6.97 -1.71
C TRP A 24 9.71 6.19 -1.17
N CYS A 25 9.11 5.32 -1.99
CA CYS A 25 7.98 4.48 -1.58
C CYS A 25 8.34 3.59 -0.39
N MET A 26 9.51 2.93 -0.42
CA MET A 26 10.00 2.14 0.72
C MET A 26 10.13 2.97 1.99
N ARG A 27 10.71 4.17 1.90
CA ARG A 27 10.89 5.06 3.05
C ARG A 27 9.57 5.63 3.58
N SER A 28 8.59 5.83 2.71
CA SER A 28 7.28 6.36 3.10
C SER A 28 6.39 5.36 3.85
N GLY A 29 6.80 4.10 3.98
CA GLY A 29 6.01 3.10 4.70
C GLY A 29 4.70 2.72 4.01
N GLN A 30 4.49 3.12 2.75
CA GLN A 30 3.26 2.83 1.97
C GLN A 30 2.99 1.32 1.80
N PHE A 31 4.00 0.47 1.99
CA PHE A 31 3.87 -0.99 1.90
C PHE A 31 3.51 -1.67 3.23
N VAL A 32 3.45 -0.93 4.34
CA VAL A 32 3.05 -1.49 5.65
C VAL A 32 1.55 -1.80 5.70
N ASP A 33 0.74 -1.09 4.91
CA ASP A 33 -0.72 -1.28 4.86
C ASP A 33 -1.19 -2.05 3.61
N LEU A 34 -0.38 -2.99 3.11
CA LEU A 34 -0.83 -3.91 2.06
C LEU A 34 -1.68 -5.07 2.62
N GLU A 35 -1.51 -5.42 3.90
CA GLU A 35 -2.26 -6.50 4.56
C GLU A 35 -3.57 -6.02 5.22
N GLY A 36 -3.66 -4.74 5.59
CA GLY A 36 -4.74 -4.20 6.42
C GLY A 36 -6.09 -3.89 5.73
N PRO A 37 -6.14 -3.36 4.49
CA PRO A 37 -7.39 -2.87 3.91
C PRO A 37 -8.29 -3.98 3.36
N GLY A 38 -7.70 -4.98 2.70
CA GLY A 38 -8.44 -6.06 2.04
C GLY A 38 -9.01 -7.08 3.02
N TRP A 39 -8.27 -7.40 4.09
CA TRP A 39 -8.72 -8.33 5.13
C TRP A 39 -9.91 -7.77 5.93
N ARG A 40 -9.87 -6.48 6.27
CA ARG A 40 -10.94 -5.80 7.00
C ARG A 40 -12.26 -5.74 6.23
N VAL A 41 -12.22 -5.63 4.90
CA VAL A 41 -13.46 -5.56 4.10
C VAL A 41 -14.20 -6.90 4.03
N LEU A 42 -13.48 -8.01 4.28
CA LEU A 42 -14.01 -9.37 4.29
C LEU A 42 -14.23 -9.90 5.72
N SER A 43 -13.78 -9.19 6.75
CA SER A 43 -13.94 -9.61 8.14
C SER A 43 -15.33 -9.26 8.67
N ASP A 44 -16.08 -10.29 9.09
CA ASP A 44 -17.40 -10.15 9.72
C ASP A 44 -17.36 -9.58 11.16
N GLU A 45 -16.19 -9.19 11.69
CA GLU A 45 -16.05 -8.63 13.04
C GLU A 45 -16.81 -7.30 13.19
N ASP A 46 -16.86 -6.47 12.15
CA ASP A 46 -17.62 -5.20 12.14
C ASP A 46 -19.15 -5.41 12.12
N LEU A 47 -19.61 -6.60 11.69
CA LEU A 47 -21.03 -6.99 11.68
C LEU A 47 -21.51 -7.45 13.07
N ARG A 48 -20.61 -7.75 14.00
CA ARG A 48 -20.94 -8.27 15.34
C ARG A 48 -21.12 -7.21 16.42
N ALA A 49 -21.01 -5.93 16.10
CA ALA A 49 -21.44 -4.86 17.01
C ALA A 49 -22.98 -4.78 17.03
N ASP A 50 -23.63 -5.84 17.54
CA ASP A 50 -25.05 -5.83 17.86
C ASP A 50 -25.25 -4.90 19.08
N PRO A 51 -25.95 -3.76 18.94
CA PRO A 51 -26.25 -2.87 20.06
C PRO A 51 -27.14 -3.51 21.14
N ARG A 52 -27.65 -4.74 20.89
CA ARG A 52 -28.55 -5.50 21.75
C ARG A 52 -27.87 -6.66 22.48
N ALA A 53 -26.53 -6.67 22.59
CA ALA A 53 -25.85 -7.59 23.49
C ALA A 53 -26.26 -7.26 24.94
N GLU A 54 -27.41 -7.80 25.34
CA GLU A 54 -27.95 -7.81 26.69
C GLU A 54 -26.86 -8.30 27.66
N PRO A 55 -26.63 -7.62 28.78
CA PRO A 55 -25.65 -8.06 29.77
C PRO A 55 -26.00 -9.46 30.24
N HIS A 56 -25.17 -10.45 29.88
CA HIS A 56 -25.35 -11.80 30.39
C HIS A 56 -24.91 -11.81 31.86
N GLU A 57 -25.89 -11.68 32.77
CA GLU A 57 -25.72 -11.80 34.21
C GLU A 57 -25.33 -13.25 34.56
N PRO A 58 -24.12 -13.50 35.08
CA PRO A 58 -23.73 -14.83 35.54
C PRO A 58 -24.27 -15.01 36.97
N ARG A 59 -25.16 -15.99 37.14
CA ARG A 59 -25.67 -16.44 38.44
C ARG A 59 -24.58 -17.04 39.33
#